data_AF-A0A357C7V3-F1
#
_entry.id   AF-A0A357C7V3-F1
#
_cell.length_a   1.000
_cell.length_b   1.000
_cell.length_c   1.000
_cell.angle_alpha   90.00
_cell.angle_beta   90.00
_cell.angle_gamma   90.00
#
_symmetry.space_group_name_H-M   'P 1'
#
loop_
_entity.id
_entity.type
_entity.pdbx_description
1 polymer ?
#
loop_
_entity_poly.entity_id
_entity_poly.type
_entity_poly.pdbx_seq_one_letter_code
_entity_poly.pdbx_strand_id
1 'polypeptide(L)'
;MSTIWHTPFRKDFLILLIISILLASAFSSGLAWIADRYFGQAINGLMGDYGQYDLFMQVRSETLSESRAELDRLISDYLPGTTVKIGPSLVGKTAIFLSLPDELRRRDIFEGLDAILARVPGWSGLSLLIEPRLTISAVHGGAQEMLLGRMADWEEVRFAFRRGGNIEVVLQNPTAQKAVSERAQQVIK
;
A
#
# COMPACT_ATOMS: atom_id res chain seq x y z
N MET A 1 44.51 -41.02 -18.25
CA MET A 1 43.65 -40.15 -17.41
C MET A 1 43.27 -40.85 -16.09
N SER A 2 44.23 -41.19 -15.22
CA SER A 2 43.92 -41.87 -13.94
C SER A 2 45.03 -41.73 -12.88
N THR A 3 45.62 -40.55 -12.71
CA THR A 3 46.67 -40.35 -11.66
C THR A 3 46.36 -39.20 -10.71
N ILE A 4 45.24 -38.49 -10.91
CA ILE A 4 44.77 -37.40 -10.03
C ILE A 4 44.11 -37.93 -8.73
N TRP A 5 44.13 -39.25 -8.52
CA TRP A 5 43.40 -39.94 -7.45
C TRP A 5 44.28 -40.48 -6.31
N HIS A 6 45.59 -40.20 -6.31
CA HIS A 6 46.48 -40.59 -5.22
C HIS A 6 46.48 -39.53 -4.09
N THR A 7 45.63 -39.80 -3.10
CA THR A 7 45.76 -39.70 -1.62
C THR A 7 45.89 -38.37 -0.81
N PRO A 8 46.62 -37.29 -1.17
CA PRO A 8 46.47 -35.99 -0.47
C PRO A 8 45.42 -35.07 -1.11
N PHE A 9 45.39 -35.02 -2.45
CA PHE A 9 44.57 -34.07 -3.21
C PHE A 9 43.06 -34.23 -2.96
N ARG A 10 42.56 -35.47 -2.84
CA ARG A 10 41.14 -35.74 -2.53
C ARG A 10 40.76 -35.27 -1.14
N LYS A 11 41.65 -35.41 -0.15
CA LYS A 11 41.39 -35.02 1.23
C LYS A 11 41.32 -33.49 1.32
N ASP A 12 42.26 -32.80 0.67
CA ASP A 12 42.31 -31.34 0.66
C ASP A 12 41.13 -30.75 -0.12
N PHE A 13 40.76 -31.34 -1.27
CA PHE A 13 39.57 -30.95 -2.02
C PHE A 13 38.28 -31.16 -1.21
N LEU A 14 38.16 -32.29 -0.51
CA LEU A 14 36.99 -32.59 0.33
C LEU A 14 36.91 -31.63 1.52
N ILE A 15 38.04 -31.29 2.14
CA ILE A 15 38.11 -30.31 3.23
C ILE A 15 37.71 -28.92 2.73
N LEU A 16 38.24 -28.48 1.59
CA LEU A 16 37.88 -27.20 0.99
C LEU A 16 36.39 -27.14 0.60
N LEU A 17 35.85 -28.23 0.06
CA LEU A 17 34.43 -28.34 -0.24
C LEU A 17 33.58 -28.19 1.03
N ILE A 18 33.90 -28.92 2.09
CA ILE A 18 33.17 -28.84 3.36
C ILE A 18 33.27 -27.43 3.95
N ILE A 19 34.47 -26.85 4.00
CA ILE A 19 34.71 -25.50 4.52
C ILE A 19 33.92 -24.46 3.72
N SER A 20 33.94 -24.54 2.39
CA SER A 20 33.19 -23.60 1.53
C SER A 20 31.68 -23.72 1.73
N ILE A 21 31.14 -24.93 1.87
CA ILE A 21 29.71 -25.14 2.17
C ILE A 21 29.36 -24.54 3.53
N LEU A 22 30.19 -24.75 4.55
CA LEU A 22 29.97 -24.19 5.89
C LEU A 22 30.03 -22.66 5.89
N LEU A 23 31.01 -22.06 5.21
CA LEU A 23 31.13 -20.60 5.05
C LEU A 23 29.94 -20.02 4.29
N ALA A 24 29.55 -20.63 3.17
CA ALA A 24 28.39 -20.20 2.41
C ALA A 24 27.09 -20.31 3.23
N SER A 25 26.93 -21.40 3.99
CA SER A 25 25.77 -21.62 4.86
C SER A 25 25.72 -20.60 6.01
N ALA A 26 26.84 -20.34 6.67
CA ALA A 26 26.94 -19.36 7.75
C ALA A 26 26.67 -17.94 7.22
N PHE A 27 27.25 -17.58 6.08
CA PHE A 27 27.03 -16.28 5.44
C PHE A 27 25.58 -16.10 5.00
N SER A 28 24.99 -17.11 4.35
CA SER A 28 23.57 -17.11 3.96
C SER A 28 22.64 -17.00 5.17
N SER A 29 22.93 -17.74 6.25
CA SER A 29 22.16 -17.68 7.49
C SER A 29 22.23 -16.29 8.13
N GLY A 30 23.39 -15.63 8.09
CA GLY A 30 23.55 -14.26 8.55
C GLY A 30 22.71 -13.27 7.73
N LEU A 31 22.71 -13.39 6.41
CA LEU A 31 21.87 -12.56 5.53
C LEU A 31 20.38 -12.81 5.76
N ALA A 32 19.97 -14.08 5.91
CA ALA A 32 18.60 -14.45 6.20
C ALA A 32 18.13 -13.86 7.54
N TRP A 33 18.95 -13.95 8.60
CA TRP A 33 18.61 -13.36 9.90
C TRP A 33 18.42 -11.84 9.84
N ILE A 34 19.27 -11.14 9.08
CA ILE A 34 19.12 -9.69 8.86
C ILE A 34 17.83 -9.39 8.10
N ALA A 35 17.55 -10.14 7.03
CA ALA A 35 16.34 -9.98 6.23
C ALA A 35 15.08 -10.25 7.06
N ASP A 36 15.04 -11.35 7.81
CA ASP A 36 13.90 -11.73 8.65
C ASP A 36 13.63 -10.69 9.74
N ARG A 37 14.68 -10.14 10.36
CA ARG A 37 14.51 -9.07 11.35
C ARG A 37 13.97 -7.79 10.72
N TYR A 38 14.44 -7.45 9.52
CA TYR A 38 14.01 -6.26 8.78
C TYR A 38 12.56 -6.39 8.29
N PHE A 39 12.18 -7.53 7.69
CA PHE A 39 10.83 -7.78 7.19
C PHE A 39 9.82 -8.12 8.28
N GLY A 40 10.22 -8.85 9.32
CA GLY A 40 9.33 -9.23 10.43
C GLY A 40 8.78 -8.01 11.18
N GLN A 41 9.59 -6.99 11.39
CA GLN A 41 9.12 -5.72 11.98
C GLN A 41 8.20 -4.94 11.04
N ALA A 42 8.38 -5.08 9.72
CA ALA A 42 7.53 -4.42 8.74
C ALA A 42 6.15 -5.09 8.63
N ILE A 43 6.07 -6.42 8.63
CA ILE A 43 4.81 -7.11 8.34
C ILE A 43 3.84 -7.05 9.54
N ASN A 44 4.34 -7.16 10.77
CA ASN A 44 3.50 -7.22 11.98
C ASN A 44 2.67 -5.95 12.25
N GLY A 45 3.04 -4.81 11.65
CA GLY A 45 2.29 -3.55 11.79
C GLY A 45 1.46 -3.15 10.55
N LEU A 46 1.67 -3.82 9.41
CA LEU A 46 0.96 -3.54 8.15
C LEU A 46 -0.26 -4.47 7.94
N MET A 47 -0.29 -5.62 8.61
CA MET A 47 -1.46 -6.50 8.64
C MET A 47 -2.54 -5.89 9.54
N GLY A 48 -3.36 -5.01 8.98
CA GLY A 48 -4.68 -4.69 9.52
C GLY A 48 -5.69 -5.75 9.10
N ASP A 49 -6.79 -5.84 9.83
CA ASP A 49 -7.95 -6.63 9.40
C ASP A 49 -8.59 -6.00 8.14
N TYR A 50 -9.30 -6.80 7.34
CA TYR A 50 -9.98 -6.35 6.13
C TYR A 50 -10.93 -5.16 6.43
N GLY A 51 -10.84 -4.08 5.65
CA GLY A 51 -11.63 -2.86 5.85
C GLY A 51 -11.29 -2.03 7.10
N GLN A 52 -10.21 -2.32 7.83
CA GLN A 52 -9.86 -1.58 9.05
C GLN A 52 -9.43 -0.12 8.79
N TYR A 53 -8.75 0.13 7.67
CA TYR A 53 -8.26 1.45 7.28
C TYR A 53 -8.76 1.84 5.90
N ASP A 54 -9.06 3.11 5.75
CA ASP A 54 -9.53 3.68 4.50
C ASP A 54 -8.39 4.29 3.68
N LEU A 55 -7.32 4.74 4.36
CA LEU A 55 -6.21 5.44 3.75
C LEU A 55 -4.86 4.96 4.30
N PHE A 56 -3.87 5.03 3.43
CA PHE A 56 -2.46 4.82 3.74
C PHE A 56 -1.63 5.97 3.21
N MET A 57 -0.83 6.57 4.06
CA MET A 57 0.16 7.55 3.64
C MET A 57 1.52 7.22 4.23
N GLN A 58 2.56 7.78 3.62
CA GLN A 58 3.93 7.66 4.11
C GLN A 58 4.51 9.05 4.35
N VAL A 59 5.18 9.22 5.48
CA VAL A 59 5.95 10.41 5.80
C VAL A 59 7.42 10.05 5.98
N ARG A 60 8.31 11.02 5.80
CA ARG A 60 9.72 10.91 6.19
C ARG A 60 9.85 10.63 7.69
N SER A 61 10.63 9.62 8.06
CA SER A 61 10.77 9.22 9.47
C SER A 61 11.41 10.32 10.31
N GLU A 62 12.29 11.13 9.72
CA GLU A 62 12.92 12.29 10.37
C GLU A 62 11.92 13.40 10.72
N THR A 63 10.79 13.51 10.01
CA THR A 63 9.77 14.54 10.27
C THR A 63 8.58 14.01 11.07
N LEU A 64 8.59 12.76 11.55
CA LEU A 64 7.40 12.08 12.10
C LEU A 64 6.69 12.88 13.20
N SER A 65 7.42 13.54 14.10
CA SER A 65 6.84 14.37 15.17
C SER A 65 6.07 15.57 14.63
N GLU A 66 6.67 16.30 13.70
CA GLU A 66 6.06 17.46 13.02
C GLU A 66 4.88 17.02 12.15
N SER A 67 5.07 15.93 11.40
CA SER A 67 4.03 15.30 10.58
C SER A 67 2.83 14.92 11.43
N ARG A 68 3.05 14.35 12.63
CA ARG A 68 1.97 13.94 13.52
C ARG A 68 1.20 15.13 14.06
N ALA A 69 1.91 16.17 14.51
CA ALA A 69 1.26 17.39 15.02
C ALA A 69 0.40 18.09 13.96
N GLU A 70 0.92 18.26 12.74
CA GLU A 70 0.13 18.87 11.66
C GLU A 70 -0.99 17.95 11.18
N LEU A 71 -0.78 16.63 11.16
CA LEU A 71 -1.84 15.68 10.81
C LEU A 71 -3.00 15.74 11.82
N ASP A 72 -2.70 15.77 13.12
CA ASP A 72 -3.73 15.89 14.17
C ASP A 72 -4.52 17.21 14.02
N ARG A 73 -3.84 18.31 13.63
CA ARG A 73 -4.49 19.59 13.31
C ARG A 73 -5.42 19.48 12.09
N LEU A 74 -4.93 18.93 10.99
CA LEU A 74 -5.73 18.74 9.76
C LEU A 74 -6.93 17.83 9.98
N ILE A 75 -6.79 16.80 10.82
CA ILE A 75 -7.88 15.91 11.20
C ILE A 75 -8.94 16.68 11.99
N SER A 76 -8.53 17.50 12.96
CA SER A 76 -9.46 18.35 13.71
C SER A 76 -10.21 19.33 12.81
N ASP A 77 -9.52 19.94 11.84
CA ASP A 77 -10.07 21.00 10.99
C ASP A 77 -10.94 20.46 9.84
N TYR A 78 -10.57 19.32 9.24
CA TYR A 78 -11.16 18.85 7.98
C TYR A 78 -11.71 17.42 8.02
N LEU A 79 -11.18 16.55 8.88
CA LEU A 79 -11.52 15.12 8.91
C LEU A 79 -11.90 14.64 10.32
N PRO A 80 -12.84 15.31 11.02
CA PRO A 80 -13.13 15.05 12.42
C PRO A 80 -13.58 13.61 12.64
N GLY A 81 -13.10 12.99 13.72
CA GLY A 81 -13.40 11.59 14.05
C GLY A 81 -12.51 10.55 13.35
N THR A 82 -11.60 10.98 12.47
CA THR A 82 -10.62 10.08 11.84
C THR A 82 -9.65 9.51 12.87
N THR A 83 -9.47 8.20 12.87
CA THR A 83 -8.48 7.52 13.72
C THR A 83 -7.17 7.34 12.98
N VAL A 84 -6.05 7.62 13.67
CA VAL A 84 -4.70 7.49 13.11
C VAL A 84 -3.93 6.37 13.80
N LYS A 85 -3.35 5.48 12.99
CA LYS A 85 -2.40 4.48 13.47
C LYS A 85 -1.05 4.66 12.77
N ILE A 86 0.00 4.83 13.58
CA ILE A 86 1.38 4.85 13.08
C ILE A 86 1.81 3.40 12.88
N GLY A 87 2.24 3.08 11.67
CA GLY A 87 2.80 1.81 11.29
C GLY A 87 4.33 1.76 11.44
N PRO A 88 4.97 0.69 10.98
CA PRO A 88 6.41 0.55 11.05
C PRO A 88 7.13 1.58 10.16
N SER A 89 8.41 1.82 10.47
CA SER A 89 9.30 2.68 9.69
C SER A 89 10.28 1.84 8.88
N LEU A 90 10.41 2.15 7.58
CA LEU A 90 11.20 1.40 6.60
C LEU A 90 11.93 2.37 5.66
N VAL A 91 13.25 2.18 5.48
CA VAL A 91 14.10 3.03 4.61
C VAL A 91 13.83 4.54 4.79
N GLY A 92 13.79 5.02 6.04
CA GLY A 92 13.57 6.44 6.33
C GLY A 92 12.15 6.95 6.05
N LYS A 93 11.18 6.06 5.85
CA LYS A 93 9.75 6.41 5.75
C LYS A 93 8.94 5.71 6.81
N THR A 94 7.99 6.40 7.40
CA THR A 94 7.04 5.86 8.38
C THR A 94 5.67 5.76 7.75
N ALA A 95 5.07 4.57 7.85
CA ALA A 95 3.68 4.32 7.44
C ALA A 95 2.70 4.98 8.41
N ILE A 96 1.65 5.59 7.88
CA ILE A 96 0.52 6.12 8.65
C ILE A 96 -0.77 5.64 8.01
N PHE A 97 -1.63 5.03 8.81
CA PHE A 97 -2.94 4.54 8.41
C PHE A 97 -4.02 5.43 9.00
N LEU A 98 -5.05 5.72 8.21
CA LEU A 98 -6.20 6.49 8.65
C LEU A 98 -7.49 5.69 8.41
N SER A 99 -8.36 5.71 9.40
CA SER A 99 -9.72 5.16 9.33
C SER A 99 -10.70 6.30 9.45
N LEU A 100 -11.51 6.50 8.42
CA LEU A 100 -12.48 7.58 8.33
C LEU A 100 -13.82 7.11 8.91
N PRO A 101 -14.53 7.95 9.68
CA PRO A 101 -15.90 7.67 10.05
C PRO A 101 -16.80 7.65 8.80
N ASP A 102 -17.92 6.92 8.86
CA ASP A 102 -18.76 6.65 7.69
C ASP A 102 -19.35 7.93 7.05
N GLU A 103 -19.54 8.99 7.83
CA GLU A 103 -20.04 10.29 7.35
C GLU A 103 -19.05 10.99 6.42
N LEU A 104 -17.76 10.70 6.57
CA LEU A 104 -16.68 11.25 5.74
C LEU A 104 -16.36 10.34 4.53
N ARG A 105 -16.98 9.16 4.43
CA ARG A 105 -16.86 8.25 3.27
C ARG A 105 -17.77 8.68 2.14
N ARG A 106 -17.41 9.81 1.53
CA ARG A 106 -18.14 10.49 0.46
C ARG A 106 -17.20 11.11 -0.56
N ARG A 107 -17.73 11.31 -1.78
CA ARG A 107 -16.98 11.75 -2.96
C ARG A 107 -16.13 13.00 -2.74
N ASP A 108 -16.72 14.06 -2.23
CA ASP A 108 -16.10 15.38 -2.03
C ASP A 108 -14.90 15.33 -1.09
N ILE A 109 -14.97 14.50 -0.04
CA ILE A 109 -13.85 14.27 0.86
C ILE A 109 -12.73 13.54 0.12
N PHE A 110 -13.04 12.43 -0.54
CA PHE A 110 -12.04 11.59 -1.22
C PHE A 110 -11.36 12.30 -2.40
N GLU A 111 -12.06 13.18 -3.14
CA GLU A 111 -11.45 14.04 -4.16
C GLU A 111 -10.50 15.08 -3.55
N GLY A 112 -10.75 15.54 -2.32
CA GLY A 112 -9.94 16.54 -1.62
C GLY A 112 -8.77 15.98 -0.80
N LEU A 113 -8.72 14.68 -0.54
CA LEU A 113 -7.75 14.08 0.40
C LEU A 113 -6.30 14.37 0.05
N ASP A 114 -5.92 14.26 -1.22
CA ASP A 114 -4.55 14.53 -1.67
C ASP A 114 -4.17 15.99 -1.33
N ALA A 115 -5.08 16.96 -1.52
CA ALA A 115 -4.84 18.37 -1.22
C ALA A 115 -4.80 18.68 0.28
N ILE A 116 -5.59 17.97 1.09
CA ILE A 116 -5.57 18.09 2.55
C ILE A 116 -4.26 17.53 3.11
N LEU A 117 -3.93 16.29 2.76
CA LEU A 117 -2.82 15.54 3.35
C LEU A 117 -1.44 15.94 2.81
N ALA A 118 -1.36 16.52 1.61
CA ALA A 118 -0.10 17.05 1.07
C ALA A 118 0.51 18.18 1.91
N ARG A 119 -0.26 18.78 2.83
CA ARG A 119 0.22 19.80 3.78
C ARG A 119 1.05 19.21 4.91
N VAL A 120 1.00 17.89 5.13
CA VAL A 120 1.75 17.21 6.19
C VAL A 120 3.25 17.23 5.85
N PRO A 121 4.12 17.70 6.76
CA PRO A 121 5.56 17.65 6.58
C PRO A 121 6.06 16.26 6.20
N GLY A 122 6.97 16.18 5.23
CA GLY A 122 7.56 14.91 4.80
C GLY A 122 6.62 13.95 4.07
N TRP A 123 5.39 14.36 3.72
CA TRP A 123 4.44 13.55 2.94
C TRP A 123 5.06 13.04 1.64
N SER A 124 4.88 11.75 1.36
CA SER A 124 5.46 11.09 0.18
C SER A 124 4.44 10.36 -0.70
N GLY A 125 3.14 10.62 -0.46
CA GLY A 125 2.04 10.07 -1.24
C GLY A 125 0.90 9.52 -0.38
N LEU A 126 -0.25 9.35 -1.03
CA LEU A 126 -1.46 8.76 -0.47
C LEU A 126 -1.88 7.56 -1.32
N SER A 127 -2.19 6.45 -0.67
CA SER A 127 -2.86 5.30 -1.25
C SER A 127 -4.21 5.10 -0.58
N LEU A 128 -5.21 4.75 -1.37
CA LEU A 128 -6.53 4.41 -0.85
C LEU A 128 -6.50 2.96 -0.42
N LEU A 129 -7.05 2.67 0.76
CA LEU A 129 -7.28 1.32 1.27
C LEU A 129 -8.76 1.01 1.44
N ILE A 130 -9.64 2.01 1.28
CA ILE A 130 -11.10 1.82 1.35
C ILE A 130 -11.57 0.67 0.46
N GLU A 131 -12.38 -0.19 1.04
CA GLU A 131 -12.98 -1.38 0.44
C GLU A 131 -14.49 -1.37 0.70
N PRO A 132 -15.31 -1.96 -0.19
CA PRO A 132 -14.96 -2.55 -1.48
C PRO A 132 -14.78 -1.49 -2.59
N ARG A 133 -13.70 -1.60 -3.38
CA ARG A 133 -13.33 -0.60 -4.41
C ARG A 133 -12.97 -1.24 -5.75
N LEU A 134 -13.30 -0.53 -6.83
CA LEU A 134 -12.86 -0.80 -8.20
C LEU A 134 -12.17 0.44 -8.79
N THR A 135 -11.05 0.24 -9.49
CA THR A 135 -10.38 1.30 -10.25
C THR A 135 -10.64 1.09 -11.74
N ILE A 136 -11.09 2.14 -12.42
CA ILE A 136 -11.27 2.17 -13.87
C ILE A 136 -10.18 3.06 -14.45
N SER A 137 -9.21 2.42 -15.10
CA SER A 137 -8.00 3.07 -15.62
C SER A 137 -8.15 3.58 -17.05
N ALA A 138 -7.28 4.50 -17.45
CA ALA A 138 -7.12 4.98 -18.84
C ALA A 138 -8.39 5.60 -19.46
N VAL A 139 -9.22 6.24 -18.63
CA VAL A 139 -10.41 6.95 -19.10
C VAL A 139 -10.00 8.33 -19.62
N HIS A 140 -10.31 8.64 -20.87
CA HIS A 140 -10.05 9.96 -21.46
C HIS A 140 -10.85 11.04 -20.72
N GLY A 141 -10.27 12.23 -20.52
CA GLY A 141 -10.86 13.29 -19.68
C GLY A 141 -12.32 13.65 -20.01
N GLY A 142 -12.69 13.65 -21.30
CA GLY A 142 -14.08 13.87 -21.72
C GLY A 142 -15.07 12.75 -21.36
N ALA A 143 -14.60 11.51 -21.27
CA ALA A 143 -15.41 10.36 -20.87
C ALA A 143 -15.51 10.21 -19.34
N GLN A 144 -14.59 10.82 -18.58
CA GLN A 144 -14.59 10.73 -17.12
C GLN A 144 -15.84 11.33 -16.50
N GLU A 145 -16.21 12.56 -16.88
CA GLU A 145 -17.39 13.23 -16.30
C GLU A 145 -18.69 12.51 -16.67
N MET A 146 -18.79 12.01 -17.91
CA MET A 146 -19.93 11.21 -18.36
C MET A 146 -20.09 9.93 -17.55
N LEU A 147 -18.99 9.19 -17.31
CA LEU A 147 -19.01 7.96 -16.51
C LEU A 147 -19.38 8.25 -15.06
N LEU A 148 -18.81 9.29 -14.45
CA LEU A 148 -19.13 9.69 -13.07
C LEU A 148 -20.61 10.03 -12.92
N GLY A 149 -21.18 10.78 -13.87
CA GLY A 149 -22.60 11.09 -13.89
C GLY A 149 -23.47 9.83 -13.95
N ARG A 150 -23.14 8.88 -14.83
CA ARG A 150 -23.89 7.62 -14.95
C ARG A 150 -23.75 6.71 -13.73
N MET A 151 -22.57 6.66 -13.12
CA MET A 151 -22.31 5.81 -11.95
C MET A 151 -23.01 6.31 -10.69
N ALA A 152 -23.35 7.60 -10.62
CA ALA A 152 -24.13 8.14 -9.52
C ALA A 152 -25.53 7.49 -9.40
N ASP A 153 -26.07 6.99 -10.52
CA ASP A 153 -27.39 6.34 -10.57
C ASP A 153 -27.33 4.81 -10.39
N TRP A 154 -26.15 4.22 -10.17
CA TRP A 154 -26.02 2.77 -10.01
C TRP A 154 -26.19 2.41 -8.55
N GLU A 155 -27.20 1.58 -8.22
CA GLU A 155 -27.50 1.16 -6.85
C GLU A 155 -26.31 0.46 -6.18
N GLU A 156 -25.45 -0.19 -6.96
CA GLU A 156 -24.29 -0.93 -6.48
C GLU A 156 -23.10 -0.02 -6.13
N VAL A 157 -23.12 1.24 -6.57
CA VAL A 157 -22.05 2.23 -6.36
C VAL A 157 -22.42 3.11 -5.18
N ARG A 158 -21.55 3.15 -4.16
CA ARG A 158 -21.70 4.07 -3.03
C ARG A 158 -21.32 5.49 -3.45
N PHE A 159 -20.17 5.64 -4.11
CA PHE A 159 -19.75 6.86 -4.78
C PHE A 159 -18.59 6.58 -5.73
N ALA A 160 -18.42 7.42 -6.75
CA ALA A 160 -17.30 7.38 -7.67
C ALA A 160 -16.64 8.77 -7.76
N PHE A 161 -15.33 8.79 -7.99
CA PHE A 161 -14.56 10.04 -8.03
C PHE A 161 -13.34 9.94 -8.94
N ARG A 162 -12.84 11.11 -9.37
CA ARG A 162 -11.61 11.18 -10.17
C ARG A 162 -10.39 11.11 -9.30
N ARG A 163 -9.39 10.36 -9.77
CA ARG A 163 -8.04 10.41 -9.19
C ARG A 163 -7.00 10.27 -10.29
N GLY A 164 -6.40 11.39 -10.68
CA GLY A 164 -5.49 11.45 -11.83
C GLY A 164 -6.19 11.04 -13.13
N GLY A 165 -5.60 10.09 -13.86
CA GLY A 165 -6.18 9.54 -15.10
C GLY A 165 -7.24 8.45 -14.89
N ASN A 166 -7.59 8.13 -13.65
CA ASN A 166 -8.46 7.03 -13.29
C ASN A 166 -9.76 7.51 -12.64
N ILE A 167 -10.77 6.64 -12.65
CA ILE A 167 -11.97 6.75 -11.82
C ILE A 167 -11.88 5.69 -10.73
N GLU A 168 -11.98 6.13 -9.48
CA GLU A 168 -12.11 5.24 -8.33
C GLU A 168 -13.59 5.10 -7.99
N VAL A 169 -14.06 3.86 -7.83
CA VAL A 169 -15.46 3.53 -7.55
C VAL A 169 -15.53 2.75 -6.25
N VAL A 170 -16.18 3.33 -5.24
CA VAL A 170 -16.47 2.66 -3.97
C VAL A 170 -17.85 2.02 -4.08
N LEU A 171 -17.92 0.74 -3.74
CA LEU A 171 -19.09 -0.11 -3.94
C LEU A 171 -19.87 -0.28 -2.63
N GLN A 172 -21.15 -0.60 -2.73
CA GLN A 172 -21.96 -0.95 -1.56
C GLN A 172 -21.57 -2.30 -0.95
N ASN A 173 -21.12 -3.24 -1.77
CA ASN A 173 -20.73 -4.57 -1.35
C ASN A 173 -19.66 -5.18 -2.28
N PRO A 174 -18.88 -6.17 -1.82
CA PRO A 174 -17.85 -6.80 -2.65
C PRO A 174 -18.40 -7.54 -3.88
N THR A 175 -19.62 -8.08 -3.80
CA THR A 175 -20.25 -8.85 -4.89
C THR A 175 -20.59 -8.00 -6.12
N ALA A 176 -20.75 -6.68 -5.94
CA ALA A 176 -21.04 -5.74 -7.02
C ALA A 176 -19.89 -5.53 -8.01
N GLN A 177 -18.66 -5.88 -7.65
CA GLN A 177 -17.47 -5.50 -8.41
C GLN A 177 -17.49 -5.97 -9.86
N LYS A 178 -17.92 -7.23 -10.08
CA LYS A 178 -18.02 -7.81 -11.43
C LYS A 178 -19.08 -7.09 -12.27
N ALA A 179 -20.27 -6.90 -11.71
CA ALA A 179 -21.40 -6.26 -12.41
C ALA A 179 -21.06 -4.81 -12.80
N VAL A 180 -20.48 -4.03 -11.86
CA VAL A 180 -20.09 -2.63 -12.10
C VAL A 180 -18.96 -2.54 -13.14
N SER A 181 -17.99 -3.45 -13.10
CA SER A 181 -16.90 -3.50 -14.10
C SER A 181 -17.42 -3.79 -15.51
N GLU A 182 -18.28 -4.80 -15.67
CA GLU A 182 -18.88 -5.14 -16.96
C GLU A 182 -19.76 -3.99 -17.51
N ARG A 183 -20.56 -3.37 -16.64
CA ARG A 183 -21.40 -2.22 -16.99
C ARG A 183 -20.56 -1.00 -17.40
N ALA A 184 -19.47 -0.72 -16.70
CA ALA A 184 -18.56 0.37 -17.06
C ALA A 184 -17.90 0.16 -18.43
N GLN A 185 -17.50 -1.06 -18.75
CA GLN A 185 -16.93 -1.39 -20.07
C GLN A 185 -17.93 -1.17 -21.22
N GLN A 186 -19.22 -1.41 -21.01
CA GLN A 186 -20.26 -1.16 -22.01
C GLN A 186 -20.49 0.33 -22.27
N VAL A 187 -20.19 1.20 -21.30
CA VAL A 187 -20.34 2.66 -21.46
C VAL A 187 -19.12 3.29 -22.16
N ILE A 188 -17.94 2.67 -22.03
CA ILE A 188 -16.69 3.13 -22.64
C ILE A 188 -16.59 2.72 -24.12
N LYS A 189 -17.20 1.60 -24.50
CA LYS A 189 -17.32 1.15 -25.90
C LYS A 189 -18.27 2.03 -26.70
#